data_AF-A0A957KBP5-F1
#
_entry.id   AF-A0A957KBP5-F1
#
_cell.length_a   1.000
_cell.length_b   1.000
_cell.length_c   1.000
_cell.angle_alpha   90.00
_cell.angle_beta   90.00
_cell.angle_gamma   90.00
#
_symmetry.space_group_name_H-M   'P 1'
#
loop_
_entity.id
_entity.type
_entity.pdbx_description
1 polymer ?
#
loop_
_entity_poly.entity_id
_entity_poly.type
_entity_poly.pdbx_seq_one_letter_code
_entity_poly.pdbx_strand_id
1 'polypeptide(L)'
;NNVHTASFSQFNNQRIDPLIRVFGPNATVAQDLEPEYIAVSDDSRLAWVTLQENNALATIDIASAQVISLQSFGLKDHSQPENALDVSNRDDAINITTWPVYGMYQPDAIAAFTIRGQQYLITANEGDARDYDGYSEEERVKDLELDPTAFPDADTLQEDENLGRLTVTTAQGDLDGDGDFDAIWSFGARSFSIWSRQGNLVYDSGNALEQITAATLPDQFNSTNDENDSFDNRSDDKGP
;
A
#
# COMPACT_ATOMS: atom_id res chain seq x y z
N ASN A 1 -7.00 37.66 2.13
CA ASN A 1 -6.62 36.23 2.17
C ASN A 1 -5.53 36.00 1.14
N ASN A 2 -4.35 35.56 1.58
CA ASN A 2 -3.25 35.18 0.70
C ASN A 2 -3.23 33.65 0.65
N VAL A 3 -3.69 33.06 -0.46
CA VAL A 3 -3.74 31.61 -0.68
C VAL A 3 -2.70 31.29 -1.74
N HIS A 4 -1.86 30.30 -1.47
CA HIS A 4 -0.86 29.79 -2.42
C HIS A 4 -1.15 28.31 -2.70
N THR A 5 -0.84 27.87 -3.91
CA THR A 5 -1.06 26.48 -4.34
C THR A 5 0.30 25.82 -4.61
N ALA A 6 0.58 24.72 -3.91
CA ALA A 6 1.67 23.83 -4.25
C ALA A 6 1.19 22.87 -5.36
N SER A 7 1.89 22.86 -6.50
CA SER A 7 1.51 22.05 -7.67
C SER A 7 2.54 20.97 -7.96
N PHE A 8 2.07 19.83 -8.48
CA PHE A 8 2.90 18.75 -8.99
C PHE A 8 3.39 18.95 -10.43
N SER A 9 3.00 20.03 -11.12
CA SER A 9 3.31 20.22 -12.57
C SER A 9 4.81 20.13 -12.91
N GLN A 10 5.70 20.41 -11.95
CA GLN A 10 7.14 20.25 -12.16
C GLN A 10 7.57 18.79 -12.42
N PHE A 11 6.80 17.82 -11.94
CA PHE A 11 7.09 16.39 -12.10
C PHE A 11 6.66 15.83 -13.45
N ASN A 12 5.84 16.56 -14.22
CA ASN A 12 5.40 16.14 -15.57
C ASN A 12 6.55 15.89 -16.55
N ASN A 13 7.70 16.52 -16.32
CA ASN A 13 8.87 16.40 -17.18
C ASN A 13 10.10 15.84 -16.44
N GLN A 14 9.90 15.23 -15.27
CA GLN A 14 10.96 14.64 -14.48
C GLN A 14 10.81 13.13 -14.44
N ARG A 15 11.94 12.43 -14.34
CA ARG A 15 11.91 11.01 -13.99
C ARG A 15 11.56 10.91 -12.51
N ILE A 16 10.43 10.28 -12.22
CA ILE A 16 10.04 9.89 -10.86
C ILE A 16 10.47 8.45 -10.59
N ASP A 17 10.42 8.04 -9.33
CA ASP A 17 10.64 6.66 -8.92
C ASP A 17 9.61 5.75 -9.61
N PRO A 18 10.01 4.67 -10.31
CA PRO A 18 9.08 3.76 -11.00
C PRO A 18 8.13 3.02 -10.05
N LEU A 19 8.38 2.99 -8.74
CA LEU A 19 7.46 2.45 -7.74
C LEU A 19 6.37 3.46 -7.31
N ILE A 20 6.39 4.68 -7.84
CA ILE A 20 5.26 5.61 -7.72
C ILE A 20 4.27 5.25 -8.81
N ARG A 21 3.07 4.85 -8.40
CA ARG A 21 2.04 4.35 -9.33
C ARG A 21 1.44 5.54 -10.07
N VAL A 22 1.66 5.59 -11.39
CA VAL A 22 1.08 6.57 -12.32
C VAL A 22 0.60 5.81 -13.54
N PHE A 23 -0.71 5.59 -13.63
CA PHE A 23 -1.32 4.64 -14.57
C PHE A 23 -2.67 5.10 -15.13
N GLY A 24 -3.09 6.32 -14.80
CA GLY A 24 -4.30 6.95 -15.31
C GLY A 24 -4.21 7.18 -16.82
N PRO A 25 -5.26 6.81 -17.58
CA PRO A 25 -5.23 6.84 -19.04
C PRO A 25 -5.08 8.27 -19.56
N ASN A 26 -3.98 8.52 -20.29
CA ASN A 26 -3.63 9.83 -20.86
C ASN A 26 -3.42 10.95 -19.82
N ALA A 27 -3.19 10.61 -18.55
CA ALA A 27 -2.89 11.58 -17.51
C ALA A 27 -1.41 12.01 -17.55
N THR A 28 -1.14 13.28 -17.25
CA THR A 28 0.20 13.68 -16.81
C THR A 28 0.43 13.27 -15.37
N VAL A 29 1.68 13.16 -14.92
CA VAL A 29 2.02 12.86 -13.51
C VAL A 29 1.22 13.76 -12.55
N ALA A 30 1.19 15.06 -12.79
CA ALA A 30 0.49 16.01 -11.94
C ALA A 30 -1.03 15.88 -11.93
N GLN A 31 -1.62 15.24 -12.95
CA GLN A 31 -3.06 14.93 -12.99
C GLN A 31 -3.37 13.59 -12.32
N ASP A 32 -2.40 12.68 -12.28
CA ASP A 32 -2.53 11.34 -11.71
C ASP A 32 -2.26 11.29 -10.20
N LEU A 33 -1.43 12.19 -9.68
CA LEU A 33 -1.12 12.22 -8.26
C LEU A 33 -2.31 12.73 -7.44
N GLU A 34 -2.71 11.95 -6.42
CA GLU A 34 -3.91 12.19 -5.59
C GLU A 34 -3.52 12.41 -4.12
N PRO A 35 -3.51 13.67 -3.64
CA PRO A 35 -3.27 13.99 -2.23
C PRO A 35 -4.38 13.55 -1.28
N GLU A 36 -4.00 12.81 -0.22
CA GLU A 36 -4.94 12.31 0.79
C GLU A 36 -4.77 13.02 2.15
N TYR A 37 -3.74 12.66 2.92
CA TYR A 37 -3.54 13.17 4.28
C TYR A 37 -2.25 13.97 4.44
N ILE A 38 -2.16 14.80 5.48
CA ILE A 38 -1.04 15.73 5.69
C ILE A 38 -0.54 15.76 7.13
N ALA A 39 0.78 15.72 7.30
CA ALA A 39 1.48 15.99 8.56
C ALA A 39 2.38 17.22 8.41
N VAL A 40 2.51 18.03 9.45
CA VAL A 40 3.31 19.27 9.44
C VAL A 40 4.49 19.15 10.39
N SER A 41 5.66 19.64 10.00
CA SER A 41 6.86 19.63 10.84
C SER A 41 6.71 20.54 12.06
N ASP A 42 7.44 20.26 13.14
CA ASP A 42 7.33 21.00 14.40
C ASP A 42 7.72 22.48 14.22
N ASP A 43 8.61 22.76 13.27
CA ASP A 43 9.06 24.10 12.88
C ASP A 43 8.15 24.78 11.83
N SER A 44 7.08 24.12 11.40
CA SER A 44 6.12 24.58 10.37
C SER A 44 6.77 24.96 9.04
N ARG A 45 7.92 24.37 8.71
CA ARG A 45 8.62 24.60 7.44
C ARG A 45 8.26 23.58 6.37
N LEU A 46 8.04 22.34 6.78
CA LEU A 46 7.71 21.25 5.88
C LEU A 46 6.31 20.72 6.19
N ALA A 47 5.65 20.25 5.14
CA ALA A 47 4.54 19.32 5.27
C ALA A 47 4.82 18.05 4.47
N TRP A 48 4.33 16.93 4.95
CA TRP A 48 4.37 15.64 4.26
C TRP A 48 2.94 15.24 3.92
N VAL A 49 2.74 14.85 2.67
CA VAL A 49 1.43 14.50 2.12
C VAL A 49 1.48 13.07 1.60
N THR A 50 0.56 12.23 2.06
CA THR A 50 0.37 10.88 1.53
C THR A 50 -0.38 10.96 0.20
N LEU A 51 0.06 10.13 -0.75
CA LEU A 51 -0.59 9.89 -2.04
C LEU A 51 -0.91 8.39 -2.09
N GLN A 52 -2.03 7.99 -1.50
CA GLN A 52 -2.32 6.60 -1.13
C GLN A 52 -2.34 5.67 -2.34
N GLU A 53 -3.11 6.01 -3.37
CA GLU A 53 -3.24 5.25 -4.61
C GLU A 53 -1.93 5.25 -5.39
N ASN A 54 -1.13 6.32 -5.27
CA ASN A 54 0.19 6.39 -5.91
C ASN A 54 1.29 5.67 -5.13
N ASN A 55 1.00 5.18 -3.91
CA ASN A 55 1.97 4.61 -2.98
C ASN A 55 3.18 5.53 -2.73
N ALA A 56 2.93 6.84 -2.52
CA ALA A 56 3.98 7.85 -2.50
C ALA A 56 3.84 8.92 -1.42
N LEU A 57 4.98 9.51 -1.05
CA LEU A 57 5.11 10.63 -0.13
C LEU A 57 5.54 11.88 -0.89
N ALA A 58 4.75 12.94 -0.80
CA ALA A 58 5.13 14.27 -1.26
C ALA A 58 5.60 15.14 -0.07
N THR A 59 6.72 15.83 -0.21
CA THR A 59 7.19 16.82 0.78
C THR A 59 6.99 18.22 0.23
N ILE A 60 6.35 19.09 1.00
CA ILE A 60 6.08 20.48 0.66
C ILE A 60 6.93 21.40 1.52
N ASP A 61 7.64 22.36 0.90
CA ASP A 61 8.12 23.54 1.60
C ASP A 61 6.97 24.55 1.73
N ILE A 62 6.55 24.80 2.98
CA ILE A 62 5.35 25.58 3.29
C ILE A 62 5.55 27.06 2.91
N ALA A 63 6.74 27.61 3.15
CA ALA A 63 7.01 29.04 2.95
C ALA A 63 6.97 29.42 1.46
N SER A 64 7.50 28.57 0.59
CA SER A 64 7.51 28.76 -0.86
C SER A 64 6.30 28.19 -1.57
N ALA A 65 5.46 27.41 -0.87
CA ALA A 65 4.34 26.66 -1.43
C ALA A 65 4.78 25.78 -2.63
N GLN A 66 5.85 25.00 -2.44
CA GLN A 66 6.37 24.09 -3.46
C GLN A 66 6.43 22.66 -2.94
N VAL A 67 6.00 21.71 -3.77
CA VAL A 67 6.35 20.30 -3.56
C VAL A 67 7.83 20.15 -3.90
N ILE A 68 8.69 19.84 -2.93
CA ILE A 68 10.15 19.79 -3.12
C ILE A 68 10.69 18.37 -3.30
N SER A 69 9.88 17.35 -3.00
CA SER A 69 10.25 15.95 -3.17
C SER A 69 9.01 15.08 -3.35
N LEU A 70 9.19 14.00 -4.11
CA LEU A 70 8.24 12.93 -4.33
C LEU A 70 9.01 11.60 -4.25
N GLN A 71 8.58 10.68 -3.37
CA GLN A 71 9.26 9.41 -3.11
C GLN A 71 8.24 8.28 -2.98
N SER A 72 8.54 7.08 -3.50
CA SER A 72 7.71 5.90 -3.24
C SER A 72 7.86 5.43 -1.80
N PHE A 73 6.79 4.93 -1.18
CA PHE A 73 6.89 4.19 0.07
C PHE A 73 7.52 2.80 -0.12
N GLY A 74 7.63 2.32 -1.36
CA GLY A 74 8.18 1.01 -1.71
C GLY A 74 7.16 -0.12 -1.51
N LEU A 75 7.68 -1.34 -1.45
CA LEU A 75 6.89 -2.56 -1.33
C LEU A 75 7.36 -3.36 -0.10
N LYS A 76 6.43 -4.07 0.53
CA LYS A 76 6.70 -5.07 1.56
C LYS A 76 6.73 -6.46 0.93
N ASP A 77 7.81 -7.20 1.16
CA ASP A 77 7.94 -8.59 0.70
C ASP A 77 7.28 -9.55 1.70
N HIS A 78 6.14 -10.13 1.33
CA HIS A 78 5.39 -11.09 2.14
C HIS A 78 5.94 -12.52 2.08
N SER A 79 7.04 -12.76 1.35
CA SER A 79 7.77 -14.03 1.42
C SER A 79 8.67 -14.12 2.65
N GLN A 80 8.87 -13.01 3.35
CA GLN A 80 9.63 -12.97 4.60
C GLN A 80 8.74 -13.34 5.80
N PRO A 81 9.19 -14.21 6.73
CA PRO A 81 8.38 -14.64 7.88
C PRO A 81 7.86 -13.51 8.77
N GLU A 82 8.61 -12.42 8.93
CA GLU A 82 8.19 -11.22 9.67
C GLU A 82 7.04 -10.45 9.02
N ASN A 83 6.77 -10.72 7.74
CA ASN A 83 5.74 -10.11 6.93
C ASN A 83 4.65 -11.13 6.53
N ALA A 84 4.67 -12.36 7.06
CA ALA A 84 3.64 -13.35 6.78
C ALA A 84 2.23 -12.80 7.06
N LEU A 85 1.25 -13.21 6.27
CA LEU A 85 -0.12 -12.70 6.33
C LEU A 85 -1.12 -13.82 6.03
N ASP A 86 -2.36 -13.61 6.46
CA ASP A 86 -3.50 -14.43 6.07
C ASP A 86 -4.16 -13.89 4.79
N VAL A 87 -4.29 -14.69 3.74
CA VAL A 87 -4.66 -14.22 2.38
C VAL A 87 -6.02 -14.72 1.89
N SER A 88 -6.67 -15.61 2.62
CA SER A 88 -7.89 -16.25 2.16
C SER A 88 -8.98 -16.16 3.21
N ASN A 89 -10.21 -15.95 2.77
CA ASN A 89 -11.41 -16.08 3.57
C ASN A 89 -12.18 -17.38 3.26
N ARG A 90 -11.48 -18.41 2.75
CA ARG A 90 -12.06 -19.67 2.28
C ARG A 90 -11.39 -20.91 2.89
N ASP A 91 -10.43 -20.73 3.80
CA ASP A 91 -9.76 -21.83 4.48
C ASP A 91 -10.34 -22.13 5.89
N ASP A 92 -11.30 -21.32 6.35
CA ASP A 92 -11.95 -21.40 7.67
C ASP A 92 -10.92 -21.41 8.83
N ALA A 93 -9.77 -20.76 8.65
CA ALA A 93 -8.65 -20.81 9.59
C ALA A 93 -8.02 -19.43 9.81
N ILE A 94 -7.11 -19.36 10.79
CA ILE A 94 -6.12 -18.29 10.85
C ILE A 94 -4.84 -18.87 10.27
N ASN A 95 -4.49 -18.47 9.05
CA ASN A 95 -3.43 -19.06 8.25
C ASN A 95 -2.36 -18.02 7.88
N ILE A 96 -1.78 -17.39 8.90
CA ILE A 96 -0.70 -16.41 8.73
C ILE A 96 0.56 -17.15 8.25
N THR A 97 0.87 -17.04 6.97
CA THR A 97 2.01 -17.69 6.32
C THR A 97 2.66 -16.79 5.27
N THR A 98 3.79 -17.23 4.73
CA THR A 98 4.55 -16.47 3.71
C THR A 98 4.02 -16.77 2.31
N TRP A 99 3.93 -15.73 1.49
CA TRP A 99 3.44 -15.82 0.10
C TRP A 99 4.33 -15.03 -0.86
N PRO A 100 4.42 -15.39 -2.15
CA PRO A 100 5.18 -14.65 -3.15
C PRO A 100 4.42 -13.39 -3.60
N VAL A 101 4.09 -12.51 -2.65
CA VAL A 101 3.30 -11.29 -2.84
C VAL A 101 4.05 -10.07 -2.32
N TYR A 102 3.89 -8.95 -3.01
CA TYR A 102 4.35 -7.65 -2.55
C TYR A 102 3.18 -6.79 -2.07
N GLY A 103 3.21 -6.36 -0.81
CA GLY A 103 2.23 -5.42 -0.27
C GLY A 103 2.65 -3.98 -0.51
N MET A 104 1.79 -3.17 -1.10
CA MET A 104 2.05 -1.74 -1.27
C MET A 104 1.75 -1.01 0.04
N TYR A 105 2.66 -0.18 0.56
CA TYR A 105 2.43 0.49 1.85
C TYR A 105 1.19 1.38 1.86
N GLN A 106 0.93 2.13 0.79
CA GLN A 106 -0.31 2.88 0.54
C GLN A 106 -1.00 3.45 1.79
N PRO A 107 -0.34 4.40 2.47
CA PRO A 107 -0.91 4.93 3.69
C PRO A 107 -1.98 5.98 3.40
N ASP A 108 -3.15 5.80 3.99
CA ASP A 108 -4.19 6.83 4.09
C ASP A 108 -3.69 7.91 5.06
N ALA A 109 -3.55 7.55 6.34
CA ALA A 109 -3.20 8.48 7.40
C ALA A 109 -1.70 8.65 7.65
N ILE A 110 -1.30 9.88 8.00
CA ILE A 110 0.07 10.21 8.43
C ILE A 110 0.07 11.17 9.62
N ALA A 111 1.00 10.96 10.55
CA ALA A 111 1.29 11.89 11.65
C ALA A 111 2.79 12.11 11.82
N ALA A 112 3.18 13.28 12.31
CA ALA A 112 4.55 13.59 12.69
C ALA A 112 4.72 13.54 14.22
N PHE A 113 5.85 13.02 14.69
CA PHE A 113 6.17 12.99 16.12
C PHE A 113 7.68 13.12 16.34
N THR A 114 8.05 13.55 17.55
CA THR A 114 9.46 13.82 17.90
C THR A 114 9.91 12.98 19.09
N ILE A 115 11.01 12.24 18.91
CA ILE A 115 11.67 11.48 19.98
C ILE A 115 13.10 11.97 20.11
N ARG A 116 13.47 12.40 21.33
CA ARG A 116 14.84 12.87 21.66
C ARG A 116 15.36 13.95 20.69
N GLY A 117 14.46 14.84 20.24
CA GLY A 117 14.78 15.93 19.32
C GLY A 117 14.93 15.53 17.85
N GLN A 118 14.63 14.28 17.49
CA GLN A 118 14.54 13.82 16.10
C GLN A 118 13.08 13.64 15.72
N GLN A 119 12.70 14.21 14.57
CA GLN A 119 11.34 14.12 14.05
C GLN A 119 11.20 12.94 13.09
N TYR A 120 10.10 12.22 13.22
CA TYR A 120 9.71 11.05 12.46
C TYR A 120 8.28 11.20 11.97
N LEU A 121 7.91 10.36 11.00
CA LEU A 121 6.55 10.21 10.52
C LEU A 121 6.07 8.82 10.92
N ILE A 122 4.78 8.68 11.20
CA ILE A 122 4.11 7.39 11.36
C ILE A 122 2.94 7.33 10.39
N THR A 123 2.74 6.19 9.74
CA THR A 123 1.67 5.96 8.77
C THR A 123 0.90 4.69 9.10
N ALA A 124 -0.40 4.67 8.77
CA ALA A 124 -1.21 3.44 8.75
C ALA A 124 -1.29 2.93 7.32
N ASN A 125 -0.86 1.70 7.07
CA ASN A 125 -0.65 1.16 5.72
C ASN A 125 -1.87 0.35 5.26
N GLU A 126 -2.98 1.06 5.10
CA GLU A 126 -4.31 0.47 4.87
C GLU A 126 -4.49 -0.11 3.47
N GLY A 127 -3.94 0.56 2.44
CA GLY A 127 -4.23 0.20 1.06
C GLY A 127 -5.54 0.77 0.58
N ASP A 128 -5.56 1.25 -0.67
CA ASP A 128 -6.80 1.48 -1.40
C ASP A 128 -6.58 1.33 -2.90
N ALA A 129 -7.66 0.98 -3.59
CA ALA A 129 -7.67 0.82 -5.02
C ALA A 129 -8.19 2.10 -5.69
N ARG A 130 -7.67 2.40 -6.87
CA ARG A 130 -8.28 3.39 -7.76
C ARG A 130 -9.47 2.75 -8.48
N ASP A 131 -10.67 3.00 -7.98
CA ASP A 131 -11.94 2.54 -8.56
C ASP A 131 -12.91 3.72 -8.80
N TYR A 132 -13.40 3.83 -10.04
CA TYR A 132 -14.40 4.82 -10.44
C TYR A 132 -15.24 4.31 -11.62
N ASP A 133 -16.32 5.02 -11.95
CA ASP A 133 -17.23 4.59 -13.01
C ASP A 133 -16.50 4.32 -14.34
N GLY A 134 -16.45 3.05 -14.75
CA GLY A 134 -15.79 2.59 -15.97
C GLY A 134 -14.32 2.17 -15.83
N TYR A 135 -13.75 2.14 -14.62
CA TYR A 135 -12.40 1.64 -14.36
C TYR A 135 -12.25 1.11 -12.94
N SER A 136 -11.75 -0.12 -12.81
CA SER A 136 -11.22 -0.64 -11.56
C SER A 136 -9.87 -1.27 -11.86
N GLU A 137 -8.93 -1.12 -10.93
CA GLU A 137 -7.65 -1.82 -10.97
C GLU A 137 -7.66 -3.12 -10.16
N GLU A 138 -8.75 -3.45 -9.46
CA GLU A 138 -8.85 -4.64 -8.64
C GLU A 138 -9.12 -5.89 -9.47
N GLU A 139 -8.40 -6.96 -9.18
CA GLU A 139 -8.68 -8.30 -9.68
C GLU A 139 -8.36 -9.34 -8.60
N ARG A 140 -8.97 -10.52 -8.68
CA ARG A 140 -8.62 -11.64 -7.79
C ARG A 140 -7.43 -12.40 -8.39
N VAL A 141 -6.50 -12.88 -7.56
CA VAL A 141 -5.31 -13.60 -8.08
C VAL A 141 -5.69 -14.81 -8.95
N LYS A 142 -6.79 -15.51 -8.65
CA LYS A 142 -7.25 -16.64 -9.49
C LYS A 142 -7.69 -16.28 -10.91
N ASP A 143 -7.98 -15.01 -11.14
CA ASP A 143 -8.41 -14.49 -12.43
C ASP A 143 -7.24 -13.86 -13.21
N LEU A 144 -6.04 -13.80 -12.62
CA LEU A 144 -4.81 -13.37 -13.30
C LEU A 144 -4.20 -14.48 -14.18
N GLU A 145 -3.56 -14.06 -15.27
CA GLU A 145 -2.60 -14.89 -15.99
C GLU A 145 -1.22 -14.68 -15.35
N LEU A 146 -0.72 -15.67 -14.62
CA LEU A 146 0.58 -15.60 -13.94
C LEU A 146 1.69 -16.13 -14.85
N ASP A 147 2.84 -15.44 -14.90
CA ASP A 147 4.00 -15.91 -15.65
C ASP A 147 4.46 -17.28 -15.11
N PRO A 148 4.58 -18.32 -15.96
CA PRO A 148 4.93 -19.66 -15.52
C PRO A 148 6.39 -19.82 -15.07
N THR A 149 7.26 -18.85 -15.37
CA THR A 149 8.65 -18.81 -14.90
C THR A 149 8.74 -18.23 -13.49
N ALA A 150 7.99 -17.18 -13.20
CA ALA A 150 7.88 -16.53 -11.89
C ALA A 150 7.04 -17.36 -10.92
N PHE A 151 5.96 -17.96 -11.40
CA PHE A 151 4.99 -18.75 -10.63
C PHE A 151 4.81 -20.16 -11.22
N PRO A 152 5.82 -21.04 -11.13
CA PRO A 152 5.75 -22.40 -11.67
C PRO A 152 4.68 -23.29 -10.99
N ASP A 153 4.15 -22.84 -9.85
CA ASP A 153 3.11 -23.45 -9.04
C ASP A 153 1.79 -22.64 -9.02
N ALA A 154 1.54 -21.84 -10.07
CA ALA A 154 0.35 -20.99 -10.21
C ALA A 154 -0.97 -21.72 -9.89
N ASP A 155 -1.15 -22.97 -10.37
CA ASP A 155 -2.34 -23.77 -10.09
C ASP A 155 -2.63 -23.94 -8.58
N THR A 156 -1.58 -24.08 -7.76
CA THR A 156 -1.72 -24.17 -6.30
C THR A 156 -1.91 -22.79 -5.70
N LEU A 157 -1.12 -21.80 -6.12
CA LEU A 157 -1.24 -20.43 -5.62
C LEU A 157 -2.65 -19.86 -5.84
N GLN A 158 -3.28 -20.17 -6.97
CA GLN A 158 -4.59 -19.65 -7.37
C GLN A 158 -5.79 -20.42 -6.78
N GLU A 159 -5.57 -21.44 -5.94
CA GLU A 159 -6.66 -22.07 -5.16
C GLU A 159 -7.33 -21.03 -4.25
N ASP A 160 -8.65 -21.16 -4.05
CA ASP A 160 -9.42 -20.18 -3.26
C ASP A 160 -8.93 -20.14 -1.80
N GLU A 161 -8.46 -21.26 -1.26
CA GLU A 161 -7.86 -21.40 0.09
C GLU A 161 -6.45 -20.80 0.20
N ASN A 162 -5.81 -20.47 -0.94
CA ASN A 162 -4.49 -19.85 -1.02
C ASN A 162 -4.65 -18.38 -1.47
N LEU A 163 -3.89 -17.93 -2.48
CA LEU A 163 -3.95 -16.56 -2.97
C LEU A 163 -5.17 -16.30 -3.86
N GLY A 164 -5.89 -17.32 -4.33
CA GLY A 164 -6.91 -17.18 -5.36
C GLY A 164 -7.97 -16.13 -5.03
N ARG A 165 -8.28 -15.94 -3.74
CA ARG A 165 -9.20 -14.93 -3.25
C ARG A 165 -8.57 -13.55 -3.04
N LEU A 166 -7.26 -13.43 -2.86
CA LEU A 166 -6.62 -12.16 -2.57
C LEU A 166 -6.91 -11.11 -3.67
N THR A 167 -7.39 -9.93 -3.28
CA THR A 167 -7.59 -8.78 -4.18
C THR A 167 -6.27 -8.05 -4.41
N VAL A 168 -5.93 -7.83 -5.68
CA VAL A 168 -4.64 -7.28 -6.10
C VAL A 168 -4.81 -6.24 -7.22
N THR A 169 -3.78 -5.44 -7.46
CA THR A 169 -3.79 -4.46 -8.55
C THR A 169 -3.45 -5.11 -9.89
N THR A 170 -4.13 -4.68 -10.95
CA THR A 170 -3.82 -4.99 -12.36
C THR A 170 -3.00 -3.89 -13.03
N ALA A 171 -2.83 -2.74 -12.38
CA ALA A 171 -2.08 -1.61 -12.94
C ALA A 171 -0.55 -1.81 -12.90
N GLN A 172 -0.08 -2.81 -12.14
CA GLN A 172 1.32 -3.22 -11.99
C GLN A 172 1.38 -4.75 -11.87
N GLY A 173 2.56 -5.34 -12.10
CA GLY A 173 2.79 -6.77 -11.95
C GLY A 173 3.29 -7.44 -13.23
N ASP A 174 2.89 -6.92 -14.39
CA ASP A 174 3.50 -7.20 -15.70
C ASP A 174 4.78 -6.34 -15.84
N LEU A 175 5.95 -6.95 -15.61
CA LEU A 175 7.24 -6.27 -15.55
C LEU A 175 7.94 -6.20 -16.91
N ASP A 176 7.61 -7.11 -17.83
CA ASP A 176 8.23 -7.18 -19.16
C ASP A 176 7.30 -6.77 -20.33
N GLY A 177 6.02 -6.59 -20.05
CA GLY A 177 5.00 -6.02 -20.94
C GLY A 177 4.36 -7.04 -21.89
N ASP A 178 4.39 -8.33 -21.57
CA ASP A 178 3.85 -9.38 -22.43
C ASP A 178 2.39 -9.76 -22.13
N GLY A 179 1.85 -9.26 -21.02
CA GLY A 179 0.45 -9.37 -20.62
C GLY A 179 0.16 -10.42 -19.54
N ASP A 180 1.15 -11.22 -19.13
CA ASP A 180 1.08 -12.00 -17.90
C ASP A 180 1.71 -11.24 -16.71
N PHE A 181 1.52 -11.76 -15.51
CA PHE A 181 1.98 -11.12 -14.27
C PHE A 181 3.23 -11.84 -13.73
N ASP A 182 4.36 -11.15 -13.72
CA ASP A 182 5.61 -11.56 -13.07
C ASP A 182 5.61 -11.35 -11.55
N ALA A 183 4.74 -10.47 -11.05
CA ALA A 183 4.66 -10.11 -9.64
C ALA A 183 3.22 -9.83 -9.21
N ILE A 184 2.85 -10.34 -8.03
CA ILE A 184 1.53 -10.11 -7.42
C ILE A 184 1.65 -8.96 -6.42
N TRP A 185 0.90 -7.88 -6.64
CA TRP A 185 0.94 -6.68 -5.81
C TRP A 185 -0.40 -6.49 -5.09
N SER A 186 -0.41 -6.67 -3.76
CA SER A 186 -1.61 -6.49 -2.94
C SER A 186 -1.75 -5.04 -2.45
N PHE A 187 -2.99 -4.63 -2.23
CA PHE A 187 -3.30 -3.34 -1.61
C PHE A 187 -2.96 -3.37 -0.12
N GLY A 188 -2.31 -2.31 0.34
CA GLY A 188 -1.92 -2.17 1.74
C GLY A 188 -0.80 -3.13 2.14
N ALA A 189 -0.17 -2.81 3.26
CA ALA A 189 0.90 -3.64 3.84
C ALA A 189 0.53 -4.17 5.23
N ARG A 190 -0.73 -4.04 5.66
CA ARG A 190 -1.32 -4.61 6.89
C ARG A 190 -0.53 -4.29 8.16
N SER A 191 -0.07 -3.04 8.24
CA SER A 191 0.92 -2.61 9.22
C SER A 191 0.83 -1.11 9.48
N PHE A 192 1.62 -0.66 10.45
CA PHE A 192 2.03 0.73 10.51
C PHE A 192 3.55 0.83 10.29
N SER A 193 3.99 1.94 9.70
CA SER A 193 5.41 2.20 9.49
C SER A 193 5.84 3.51 10.14
N ILE A 194 7.11 3.56 10.55
CA ILE A 194 7.78 4.78 11.00
C ILE A 194 8.82 5.15 9.96
N TRP A 195 8.79 6.40 9.53
CA TRP A 195 9.70 6.96 8.53
C TRP A 195 10.54 8.07 9.14
N SER A 196 11.74 8.25 8.62
CA SER A 196 12.55 9.41 8.93
C SER A 196 11.90 10.67 8.34
N ARG A 197 12.34 11.84 8.81
CA ARG A 197 11.98 13.13 8.21
C ARG A 197 12.23 13.21 6.69
N GLN A 198 13.17 12.41 6.18
CA GLN A 198 13.51 12.34 4.76
C GLN A 198 12.68 11.32 3.97
N GLY A 199 11.72 10.64 4.59
CA GLY A 199 10.89 9.62 3.92
C GLY A 199 11.54 8.24 3.83
N ASN A 200 12.63 7.98 4.56
CA ASN A 200 13.25 6.64 4.60
C ASN A 200 12.58 5.77 5.67
N LEU A 201 12.28 4.51 5.35
CA LEU A 201 11.73 3.56 6.31
C LEU A 201 12.71 3.34 7.48
N VAL A 202 12.22 3.50 8.71
CA VAL A 202 12.97 3.30 9.95
C VAL A 202 12.50 2.05 10.67
N TYR A 203 11.19 1.79 10.64
CA TYR A 203 10.56 0.64 11.26
C TYR A 203 9.27 0.32 10.52
N ASP A 204 8.95 -0.96 10.45
CA ASP A 204 7.64 -1.45 10.07
C ASP A 204 7.16 -2.48 11.09
N SER A 205 5.86 -2.53 11.37
CA SER A 205 5.31 -3.49 12.34
C SER A 205 5.32 -4.93 11.85
N GLY A 206 5.66 -5.20 10.58
CA GLY A 206 5.57 -6.50 9.96
C GLY A 206 4.13 -7.03 10.08
N ASN A 207 4.02 -8.28 10.49
CA ASN A 207 2.77 -8.96 10.77
C ASN A 207 2.29 -8.86 12.23
N ALA A 208 2.84 -7.95 13.02
CA ALA A 208 2.50 -7.87 14.44
C ALA A 208 1.00 -7.62 14.68
N LEU A 209 0.32 -6.86 13.81
CA LEU A 209 -1.12 -6.63 13.94
C LEU A 209 -1.91 -7.94 13.85
N GLU A 210 -1.73 -8.72 12.78
CA GLU A 210 -2.38 -10.02 12.61
C GLU A 210 -1.99 -11.02 13.70
N GLN A 211 -0.70 -11.09 14.07
CA GLN A 211 -0.25 -11.99 15.13
C GLN A 211 -0.89 -11.66 16.48
N ILE A 212 -1.03 -10.36 16.80
CA ILE A 212 -1.65 -9.91 18.05
C ILE A 212 -3.17 -10.17 18.02
N THR A 213 -3.87 -9.85 16.92
CA THR A 213 -5.31 -10.08 16.82
C THR A 213 -5.63 -11.57 16.86
N ALA A 214 -4.88 -12.41 16.15
CA ALA A 214 -5.01 -13.87 16.21
C ALA A 214 -4.82 -14.42 17.63
N ALA A 215 -3.85 -13.90 18.39
CA ALA A 215 -3.59 -14.36 19.75
C ALA A 215 -4.61 -13.85 20.79
N THR A 216 -5.19 -12.67 20.57
CA THR A 216 -6.01 -11.99 21.58
C THR A 216 -7.51 -12.06 21.31
N LEU A 217 -7.91 -12.09 20.05
CA LEU A 217 -9.29 -12.07 19.56
C LEU A 217 -9.47 -13.06 18.39
N PRO A 218 -9.12 -14.36 18.55
CA PRO A 218 -9.13 -15.32 17.45
C PRO A 218 -10.51 -15.44 16.78
N ASP A 219 -11.60 -15.43 17.56
CA ASP A 219 -12.98 -15.54 17.03
C ASP A 219 -13.42 -14.30 16.22
N GLN A 220 -12.63 -13.22 16.22
CA GLN A 220 -12.88 -11.96 15.52
C GLN A 220 -11.74 -11.59 14.57
N PHE A 221 -10.84 -12.54 14.30
CA PHE A 221 -9.71 -12.31 13.41
C PHE A 221 -10.21 -11.85 12.03
N ASN A 222 -9.59 -10.80 11.46
CA ASN A 222 -9.93 -10.20 10.17
C ASN A 222 -11.44 -10.07 9.88
N SER A 223 -12.23 -9.69 10.89
CA SER A 223 -13.66 -9.44 10.73
C SER A 223 -13.93 -8.15 9.93
N THR A 224 -15.08 -8.08 9.28
CA THR A 224 -15.54 -6.87 8.59
C THR A 224 -16.04 -5.80 9.55
N ASN A 225 -16.14 -4.56 9.07
CA ASN A 225 -16.53 -3.38 9.85
C ASN A 225 -18.05 -3.24 10.06
N ASP A 226 -18.86 -4.02 9.36
CA ASP A 226 -20.32 -4.01 9.40
C ASP A 226 -20.94 -5.17 10.21
N GLU A 227 -20.14 -6.20 10.54
CA GLU A 227 -20.55 -7.36 11.32
C GLU A 227 -19.48 -7.79 12.33
N ASN A 228 -19.77 -7.63 13.63
CA ASN A 228 -19.02 -8.30 14.70
C ASN A 228 -19.38 -9.80 14.63
N ASP A 229 -18.41 -10.71 14.60
CA ASP A 229 -18.55 -12.18 14.39
C ASP A 229 -18.41 -12.67 12.93
N SER A 230 -17.78 -11.88 12.06
CA SER A 230 -17.52 -12.22 10.65
C SER A 230 -16.11 -12.77 10.41
N PHE A 231 -15.60 -13.55 11.36
CA PHE A 231 -14.29 -14.20 11.34
C PHE A 231 -13.75 -14.45 9.92
N ASP A 232 -12.53 -13.99 9.67
CA ASP A 232 -11.73 -14.22 8.47
C ASP A 232 -12.22 -13.51 7.18
N ASN A 233 -13.33 -12.78 7.23
CA ASN A 233 -13.95 -12.22 6.02
C ASN A 233 -13.13 -11.13 5.29
N ARG A 234 -12.10 -10.55 5.92
CA ARG A 234 -11.21 -9.52 5.33
C ARG A 234 -9.81 -10.01 4.98
N SER A 235 -9.50 -11.30 5.21
CA SER A 235 -8.20 -11.89 4.90
C SER A 235 -7.89 -11.88 3.40
N ASP A 236 -8.92 -11.93 2.54
CA ASP A 236 -8.77 -11.85 1.08
C ASP A 236 -8.65 -10.41 0.53
N ASP A 237 -8.71 -9.38 1.38
CA ASP A 237 -8.62 -7.98 0.98
C ASP A 237 -7.50 -7.25 1.75
N LYS A 238 -7.84 -6.24 2.57
CA LYS A 238 -6.89 -5.35 3.25
C LYS A 238 -6.36 -5.90 4.59
N GLY A 239 -6.89 -7.03 5.09
CA GLY A 239 -6.47 -7.58 6.39
C GLY A 239 -6.96 -6.75 7.59
N PRO A 240 -6.28 -6.85 8.76
CA PRO A 240 -6.88 -6.55 10.06
C PRO A 240 -7.20 -5.08 10.31
#